data_AF-A0A6N2ZPZ1-F1
#
_entry.id   AF-A0A6N2ZPZ1-F1
#
_cell.length_a   1.000
_cell.length_b   1.000
_cell.length_c   1.000
_cell.angle_alpha   90.00
_cell.angle_beta   90.00
_cell.angle_gamma   90.00
#
_symmetry.space_group_name_H-M   'P 1'
#
loop_
_entity.id
_entity.type
_entity.pdbx_description
1 polymer ?
#
loop_
_entity_poly.entity_id
_entity_poly.type
_entity_poly.pdbx_seq_one_letter_code
_entity_poly.pdbx_strand_id
1 'polypeptide(L)' 'MSINDTELAAERSPLPADQGYEEQIIAYIGKELLSKKTVVNNKDIILELIVRLETEKDSVKLDLYRNALEYIVRATPDDL' A
#
# COMPACT_ATOMS: atom_id res chain seq x y z
N MET A 1 -9.61 -23.83 40.84
CA MET A 1 -8.33 -23.52 40.18
C MET A 1 -8.61 -23.61 38.70
N SER A 2 -8.99 -22.48 38.09
CA SER A 2 -9.37 -22.41 36.68
C SER A 2 -8.10 -22.25 35.86
N ILE A 3 -7.89 -23.16 34.92
CA ILE A 3 -7.00 -22.93 33.79
C ILE A 3 -7.91 -23.04 32.58
N ASN A 4 -8.24 -21.86 32.05
CA ASN A 4 -9.22 -21.69 30.99
C ASN A 4 -8.74 -22.37 29.70
N ASP A 5 -9.71 -23.04 29.09
CA ASP A 5 -9.71 -23.57 27.74
C ASP A 5 -9.27 -22.53 26.70
N THR A 6 -8.43 -23.00 25.79
CA THR A 6 -8.40 -22.69 24.35
C THR A 6 -9.36 -21.59 23.91
N GLU A 7 -8.85 -20.40 23.61
CA GLU A 7 -9.21 -19.77 22.34
C GLU A 7 -8.09 -18.84 21.86
N LEU A 8 -7.62 -19.19 20.68
CA LEU A 8 -6.63 -18.53 19.86
C LEU A 8 -7.08 -17.09 19.58
N ALA A 9 -6.57 -16.13 20.35
CA ALA A 9 -6.68 -14.69 20.08
C ALA A 9 -5.83 -14.28 18.86
N ALA A 10 -6.00 -14.97 17.73
CA ALA A 10 -5.67 -14.46 16.41
C ALA A 10 -6.91 -13.71 15.89
N GLU A 11 -7.32 -12.69 16.64
CA GLU A 11 -8.22 -11.67 16.12
C GLU A 11 -7.42 -10.92 15.04
N ARG A 12 -7.53 -11.41 13.80
CA ARG A 12 -7.18 -10.64 12.61
C ARG A 12 -7.86 -9.28 12.78
N SER A 13 -7.08 -8.26 13.11
CA SER A 13 -7.58 -6.90 13.20
C SER A 13 -8.38 -6.61 11.93
N PRO A 14 -9.64 -6.16 12.03
CA PRO A 14 -10.37 -5.75 10.86
C PRO A 14 -9.53 -4.66 10.18
N LEU A 15 -9.10 -4.91 8.95
CA LEU A 15 -8.55 -3.85 8.10
C LEU A 15 -9.62 -2.73 8.11
N PRO A 16 -9.25 -1.50 8.47
CA PRO A 16 -10.23 -0.44 8.69
C PRO A 16 -11.02 -0.23 7.39
N ALA A 17 -12.35 -0.28 7.49
CA ALA A 17 -13.29 -0.21 6.38
C ALA A 17 -13.33 1.15 5.65
N ASP A 18 -12.32 1.99 5.85
CA ASP A 18 -12.21 3.37 5.40
C ASP A 18 -10.77 3.67 4.89
N GLN A 19 -10.11 2.68 4.27
CA GLN A 19 -8.86 2.97 3.55
C GLN A 19 -9.19 3.52 2.16
N GLY A 20 -8.66 4.71 1.87
CA GLY A 20 -8.78 5.32 0.55
C GLY A 20 -8.28 4.38 -0.55
N TYR A 21 -8.79 4.53 -1.77
CA TYR A 21 -8.34 3.72 -2.91
C TYR A 21 -6.82 3.87 -3.12
N GLU A 22 -6.27 5.04 -2.80
CA GLU A 22 -4.84 5.35 -2.81
C GLU A 22 -4.04 4.42 -1.90
N GLU A 23 -4.46 4.27 -0.64
CA GLU A 23 -3.80 3.41 0.35
C GLU A 23 -3.85 1.93 -0.08
N GLN A 24 -4.96 1.50 -0.67
CA GLN A 24 -5.11 0.14 -1.18
C GLN A 24 -4.16 -0.12 -2.35
N ILE A 25 -4.03 0.83 -3.28
CA ILE A 25 -3.08 0.75 -4.39
C ILE A 25 -1.65 0.74 -3.85
N ILE A 26 -1.30 1.61 -2.92
CA ILE A 26 0.04 1.66 -2.29
C ILE A 26 0.36 0.32 -1.61
N ALA A 27 -0.58 -0.24 -0.84
CA ALA A 27 -0.40 -1.52 -0.16
C ALA A 27 -0.25 -2.69 -1.15
N TYR A 28 -1.03 -2.69 -2.23
CA TYR A 28 -0.91 -3.67 -3.31
C TYR A 28 0.48 -3.62 -3.95
N ILE A 29 0.94 -2.43 -4.34
CA ILE A 29 2.25 -2.22 -4.95
C ILE A 29 3.37 -2.60 -3.98
N GLY A 30 3.25 -2.22 -2.71
CA GLY A 30 4.21 -2.58 -1.67
C GLY A 30 4.38 -4.09 -1.53
N LYS A 31 3.26 -4.85 -1.56
CA LYS A 31 3.30 -6.33 -1.53
C LYS A 31 3.94 -6.93 -2.78
N GLU A 32 3.65 -6.37 -3.96
CA GLU A 32 4.29 -6.82 -5.21
C GLU A 32 5.81 -6.61 -5.17
N LEU A 33 6.25 -5.46 -4.67
CA LEU A 33 7.67 -5.16 -4.52
C LEU A 33 8.34 -6.04 -3.45
N LEU A 34 7.68 -6.30 -2.33
CA LEU A 34 8.19 -7.21 -1.28
C LEU A 34 8.39 -8.65 -1.79
N SER A 35 7.63 -9.06 -2.80
CA SER A 35 7.84 -10.36 -3.46
C SER A 35 9.14 -10.43 -4.28
N LYS A 36 9.73 -9.27 -4.61
CA LYS A 36 10.93 -9.15 -5.45
C LYS A 36 12.17 -8.69 -4.68
N LYS A 37 12.00 -8.14 -3.48
CA LYS A 37 13.10 -7.63 -2.64
C LYS A 37 12.77 -7.62 -1.15
N THR A 38 13.80 -7.62 -0.31
CA THR A 38 13.69 -7.80 1.15
C THR A 38 13.03 -6.64 1.89
N VAL A 39 13.25 -5.40 1.44
CA VAL A 39 12.71 -4.19 2.09
C VAL A 39 12.15 -3.26 1.03
N VAL A 40 10.96 -2.71 1.29
CA VAL A 40 10.27 -1.70 0.47
C VAL A 40 10.13 -0.43 1.29
N ASN A 41 10.55 0.71 0.75
CA ASN A 41 10.32 2.03 1.30
C ASN A 41 9.44 2.88 0.36
N ASN A 42 9.04 4.07 0.80
CA ASN A 42 8.18 4.96 0.03
C ASN A 42 8.79 5.35 -1.33
N LYS A 43 10.11 5.55 -1.41
CA LYS A 43 10.81 5.85 -2.67
C LYS A 43 10.63 4.72 -3.70
N ASP A 44 10.66 3.47 -3.27
CA ASP A 44 10.46 2.34 -4.19
C ASP A 44 9.03 2.30 -4.74
N ILE A 45 8.04 2.58 -3.89
CA ILE A 45 6.64 2.63 -4.29
C ILE A 45 6.40 3.81 -5.25
N ILE A 46 6.98 4.97 -4.96
CA ILE A 46 6.95 6.16 -5.82
C ILE A 46 7.53 5.85 -7.20
N LEU A 47 8.72 5.25 -7.27
CA LEU A 47 9.37 4.89 -8.54
C LEU A 47 8.52 3.91 -9.33
N GLU A 48 7.97 2.90 -8.67
CA GLU A 48 7.12 1.90 -9.33
C GLU A 48 5.79 2.52 -9.82
N LEU A 49 5.19 3.47 -9.08
CA LEU A 49 4.01 4.22 -9.52
C LEU A 49 4.31 5.05 -10.78
N ILE A 50 5.49 5.70 -10.85
CA ILE A 50 5.93 6.45 -12.03
C ILE A 50 6.03 5.52 -13.24
N VAL A 51 6.70 4.36 -13.09
CA VAL A 51 6.82 3.38 -14.18
C VAL A 51 5.44 2.93 -14.68
N ARG A 52 4.49 2.65 -13.78
CA ARG A 52 3.12 2.29 -14.18
C ARG A 52 2.41 3.44 -14.89
N LEU A 53 2.59 4.68 -14.46
CA LEU A 53 2.01 5.86 -15.12
C LEU A 53 2.54 6.07 -16.54
N GLU A 54 3.80 5.76 -16.80
CA GLU A 54 4.42 5.91 -18.13
C GLU A 54 4.03 4.79 -19.10
N THR A 55 3.73 3.59 -18.57
CA THR A 55 3.49 2.39 -19.37
C THR A 55 2.00 2.07 -19.55
N GLU A 56 1.14 2.43 -18.60
CA GLU A 56 -0.29 2.15 -18.63
C GLU A 56 -1.01 3.00 -19.69
N LYS A 57 -2.04 2.40 -20.32
CA LYS A 57 -2.87 3.02 -21.36
C LYS A 57 -4.32 3.18 -20.93
N ASP A 58 -4.75 2.43 -19.93
CA ASP A 58 -6.08 2.57 -19.35
C ASP A 58 -6.16 3.88 -18.53
N SER A 59 -7.06 4.77 -18.95
CA SER A 59 -7.20 6.10 -18.34
C SER A 59 -7.71 6.06 -16.91
N VAL A 60 -8.48 5.04 -16.53
CA VAL A 60 -9.01 4.86 -15.17
C VAL A 60 -7.90 4.44 -14.23
N LYS A 61 -7.08 3.46 -14.62
CA LYS A 61 -5.90 3.05 -13.84
C LYS A 61 -4.87 4.16 -13.72
N LEU A 62 -4.65 4.93 -14.79
CA LEU A 62 -3.78 6.10 -14.73
C LEU A 62 -4.24 7.09 -13.67
N ASP A 63 -5.55 7.30 -13.52
CA ASP A 63 -6.08 8.17 -12.48
C ASP A 63 -5.83 7.63 -11.07
N LEU A 64 -6.08 6.34 -10.86
CA LEU A 64 -5.79 5.67 -9.58
C LEU A 64 -4.31 5.76 -9.22
N TYR A 65 -3.41 5.53 -10.19
CA TYR A 65 -1.97 5.65 -9.96
C TYR A 65 -1.54 7.10 -9.68
N ARG A 66 -2.17 8.11 -10.32
CA ARG A 66 -1.90 9.52 -10.01
C ARG A 66 -2.31 9.88 -8.60
N ASN A 67 -3.52 9.48 -8.18
CA ASN A 67 -4.03 9.77 -6.84
C ASN A 67 -3.17 9.09 -5.77
N ALA A 68 -2.79 7.83 -5.99
CA ALA A 68 -1.87 7.10 -5.11
C ALA A 68 -0.48 7.77 -5.03
N LEU A 69 0.06 8.24 -6.15
CA LEU A 69 1.34 8.94 -6.20
C LEU A 69 1.28 10.28 -5.46
N GLU A 70 0.23 11.07 -5.67
CA GLU A 70 0.03 12.33 -4.95
C GLU A 70 -0.05 12.09 -3.43
N TYR A 71 -0.82 11.09 -3.01
CA TYR A 71 -0.98 10.74 -1.61
C TYR A 71 0.36 10.37 -0.96
N ILE A 72 1.11 9.43 -1.54
CA ILE A 72 2.35 8.94 -0.92
C ILE A 72 3.45 10.01 -0.93
N VAL A 73 3.49 10.88 -1.94
CA VAL A 73 4.42 12.02 -1.98
C VAL A 73 4.08 13.01 -0.88
N ARG A 74 2.81 13.37 -0.68
CA ARG A 74 2.39 14.24 0.44
C ARG A 74 2.69 13.62 1.81
N ALA A 75 2.52 12.31 1.94
CA ALA A 75 2.79 11.57 3.17
C ALA A 75 4.29 11.34 3.43
N THR A 76 5.16 11.60 2.46
CA THR A 76 6.61 11.46 2.58
C THR A 76 7.24 12.85 2.56
N PRO A 77 7.42 13.51 3.71
CA PRO A 77 8.01 14.84 3.80
C PRO A 77 9.53 14.74 3.57
N ASP A 78 9.96 14.48 2.33
CA ASP A 78 11.39 14.29 2.02
C ASP A 78 12.02 15.43 1.19
N ASP A 79 11.29 16.46 0.76
CA ASP A 79 11.88 17.76 0.34
C ASP A 79 10.80 18.83 0.10
N LEU A 80 10.79 19.88 0.92
CA LEU A 80 10.34 21.24 0.61
C LEU A 80 11.40 22.20 1.17
#